data_AF-A0A2D5ZPR0-F1
#
_entry.id   AF-A0A2D5ZPR0-F1
#
_cell.length_a   1.000
_cell.length_b   1.000
_cell.length_c   1.000
_cell.angle_alpha   90.00
_cell.angle_beta   90.00
_cell.angle_gamma   90.00
#
_symmetry.space_group_name_H-M   'P 1'
#
loop_
_entity.id
_entity.type
_entity.pdbx_description
1 polymer ?
#
loop_
_entity_poly.entity_id
_entity_poly.type
_entity_poly.pdbx_seq_one_letter_code
_entity_poly.pdbx_strand_id
1 'polypeptide(L)' 'MERTVKVFVIPADRAPGGPPEPARELVVKARSTDAAREAALLRLVDDGYRVRSLSCGPKGLVTYVEETR' A
#
# COMPACT_ATOMS: atom_id res chain seq x y z
N MET A 1 -4.62 16.50 6.64
CA MET A 1 -4.80 16.35 5.18
C MET A 1 -5.15 14.91 4.85
N GLU A 2 -5.86 14.70 3.75
CA GLU A 2 -6.17 13.38 3.20
C GLU A 2 -5.20 13.00 2.09
N ARG A 3 -4.80 11.73 2.06
CA ARG A 3 -3.94 11.15 1.02
C ARG A 3 -4.52 9.82 0.57
N THR A 4 -4.71 9.68 -0.73
CA THR A 4 -5.03 8.41 -1.37
C THR A 4 -3.78 7.54 -1.43
N VAL A 5 -3.95 6.26 -1.13
CA VAL A 5 -2.94 5.22 -1.22
C VAL A 5 -3.44 4.19 -2.23
N LYS A 6 -2.72 4.03 -3.34
CA LYS A 6 -2.98 2.97 -4.32
C LYS A 6 -2.18 1.74 -3.93
N VAL A 7 -2.86 0.62 -3.70
CA VAL A 7 -2.27 -0.61 -3.17
C VAL A 7 -2.35 -1.71 -4.22
N PHE A 8 -1.19 -2.16 -4.68
CA PHE A 8 -1.03 -3.29 -5.59
C PHE A 8 -0.70 -4.54 -4.78
N VAL A 9 -1.54 -5.56 -4.88
CA VAL A 9 -1.38 -6.81 -4.13
C VAL A 9 -0.64 -7.84 -4.99
N ILE A 10 0.39 -8.45 -4.43
CA ILE A 10 1.15 -9.57 -4.97
C ILE A 10 0.62 -10.83 -4.30
N PRO A 11 -0.14 -11.69 -5.02
CA PRO A 11 -0.69 -12.91 -4.44
C PRO A 11 0.42 -13.86 -4.01
N ALA A 12 0.30 -14.46 -2.82
CA ALA A 12 1.30 -15.37 -2.28
C ALA A 12 1.45 -16.67 -3.11
N ASP A 13 0.37 -17.08 -3.78
CA ASP A 13 0.29 -18.36 -4.50
C ASP A 13 0.52 -18.22 -6.03
N ARG A 14 0.84 -17.03 -6.53
CA ARG A 14 1.11 -16.78 -7.95
C ARG A 14 2.60 -16.82 -8.26
N ALA A 15 2.96 -17.38 -9.41
CA ALA A 15 4.34 -17.41 -9.89
C ALA A 15 4.93 -15.99 -9.97
N PRO A 16 6.20 -15.79 -9.57
CA PRO A 16 6.88 -14.49 -9.65
C PRO A 16 6.84 -13.93 -11.09
N GLY A 17 6.46 -12.66 -11.23
CA GLY A 17 6.41 -11.97 -12.53
C GLY A 17 5.02 -11.87 -13.18
N GLY A 18 3.98 -12.46 -12.58
CA GLY A 18 2.60 -12.15 -12.96
C GLY A 18 2.21 -10.72 -12.58
N PRO A 19 1.26 -10.08 -13.30
CA PRO A 19 0.80 -8.75 -12.92
C PRO A 19 0.19 -8.77 -11.52
N PRO A 20 0.40 -7.72 -10.71
CA PRO A 20 -0.29 -7.57 -9.43
C PRO A 20 -1.80 -7.47 -9.67
N GLU A 21 -2.57 -7.73 -8.62
CA GLU A 21 -4.01 -7.50 -8.67
C GLU A 21 -4.33 -6.02 -8.87
N PRO A 22 -5.52 -5.68 -9.43
CA PRO A 22 -5.95 -4.31 -9.62
C PRO A 22 -5.78 -3.50 -8.34
N ALA A 23 -5.25 -2.27 -8.50
CA ALA A 23 -4.98 -1.43 -7.35
C ALA A 23 -6.28 -1.13 -6.60
N ARG A 24 -6.31 -1.48 -5.31
CA ARG A 24 -7.32 -0.96 -4.39
C ARG A 24 -6.88 0.40 -3.89
N GLU A 25 -7.85 1.28 -3.65
CA GLU A 25 -7.58 2.60 -3.08
C GLU A 25 -8.02 2.64 -1.63
N LEU A 26 -7.15 3.19 -0.77
CA LEU A 26 -7.50 3.53 0.60
C LEU A 26 -7.11 4.98 0.89
N VAL A 27 -7.74 5.59 1.88
CA VAL A 27 -7.49 6.98 2.26
C VAL A 27 -6.93 7.02 3.67
N VAL A 28 -5.82 7.73 3.85
CA VAL A 28 -5.23 8.02 5.17
C VAL A 28 -5.32 9.51 5.48
N LYS A 29 -5.67 9.82 6.72
CA LYS A 29 -5.66 11.19 7.27
C LYS A 29 -4.40 11.37 8.09
N ALA A 30 -3.58 12.35 7.72
CA ALA A 30 -2.34 12.65 8.44
C ALA A 30 -2.00 14.15 8.41
N ARG A 31 -1.05 14.56 9.25
CA ARG A 31 -0.62 15.97 9.39
C ARG A 31 0.52 16.35 8.43
N SER A 32 1.32 15.37 7.99
CA SER A 32 2.44 15.54 7.04
C SER A 32 2.51 14.34 6.07
N THR A 33 3.34 14.46 5.02
CA THR A 33 3.53 13.36 4.06
C THR A 33 4.20 12.16 4.73
N ASP A 34 5.15 12.40 5.63
CA ASP A 34 5.80 11.33 6.40
C ASP A 34 4.80 10.63 7.32
N ALA A 35 3.96 11.40 8.03
CA ALA A 35 2.89 10.84 8.86
C ALA A 35 1.85 10.08 8.02
N ALA A 36 1.60 10.49 6.76
CA ALA A 36 0.72 9.75 5.85
C ALA A 36 1.34 8.40 5.46
N ARG A 37 2.65 8.37 5.21
CA ARG A 37 3.39 7.16 4.90
C ARG A 37 3.43 6.19 6.07
N GLU A 38 3.68 6.68 7.29
CA GLU A 38 3.62 5.86 8.51
C GLU A 38 2.20 5.30 8.75
N ALA A 39 1.17 6.14 8.65
CA ALA A 39 -0.22 5.72 8.80
C ALA A 39 -0.64 4.68 7.75
N ALA A 40 -0.21 4.84 6.50
CA ALA A 40 -0.45 3.86 5.44
C ALA A 40 0.25 2.53 5.73
N LEU A 41 1.50 2.57 6.20
CA LEU A 41 2.24 1.35 6.54
C LEU A 41 1.58 0.58 7.68
N LEU A 42 1.20 1.26 8.77
CA LEU A 42 0.49 0.64 9.89
C LEU A 42 -0.83 0.02 9.44
N ARG A 43 -1.62 0.76 8.67
CA ARG A 43 -2.90 0.27 8.17
C ARG A 43 -2.76 -1.00 7.33
N LEU A 44 -1.76 -1.07 6.44
CA LEU A 44 -1.53 -2.24 5.59
C LEU A 44 -1.10 -3.45 6.41
N VAL A 45 -0.27 -3.26 7.44
CA VAL A 45 0.12 -4.33 8.36
C VAL A 45 -1.09 -4.83 9.15
N ASP A 46 -1.93 -3.93 9.66
CA ASP A 46 -3.17 -4.28 10.37
C ASP A 46 -4.17 -5.02 9.47
N ASP A 47 -4.21 -4.66 8.18
CA ASP A 47 -5.02 -5.34 7.17
C ASP A 47 -4.42 -6.71 6.76
N GLY A 48 -3.35 -7.16 7.43
CA GLY A 48 -2.76 -8.49 7.21
C GLY A 48 -1.89 -8.58 5.97
N TYR A 49 -1.26 -7.48 5.56
CA TYR A 49 -0.34 -7.46 4.43
C TYR A 49 1.10 -7.26 4.85
N ARG A 50 2.02 -7.87 4.10
CA ARG A 50 3.45 -7.55 4.17
C ARG A 50 3.80 -6.47 3.15
N VAL A 51 4.19 -5.29 3.62
CA VAL A 51 4.60 -4.19 2.74
C VAL A 51 5.97 -4.45 2.12
N ARG A 52 6.05 -4.43 0.78
CA ARG A 52 7.29 -4.61 0.00
C ARG A 52 7.92 -3.28 -0.39
N SER A 53 7.09 -2.33 -0.79
CA SER A 53 7.53 -0.98 -1.11
C SER A 53 6.39 0.01 -0.90
N LEU A 54 6.74 1.23 -0.50
CA LEU A 54 5.81 2.35 -0.34
C LEU A 54 6.52 3.61 -0.80
N SER A 55 5.93 4.27 -1.81
CA SER A 55 6.49 5.44 -2.47
C SER A 55 5.52 6.61 -2.45
N CYS A 56 6.05 7.82 -2.31
CA CYS A 56 5.30 9.06 -2.43
C CYS A 56 5.29 9.52 -3.89
N GLY A 57 4.12 9.53 -4.52
CA GLY A 57 3.92 10.07 -5.86
C GLY A 57 3.21 11.43 -5.85
N PRO A 58 3.17 12.12 -7.01
CA PRO A 58 2.52 13.42 -7.13
C PRO A 58 1.00 13.39 -6.89
N LYS A 59 0.36 12.22 -7.04
CA LYS A 59 -1.09 12.02 -6.86
C LYS A 59 -1.46 11.31 -5.54
N GLY A 60 -0.49 11.03 -4.67
CA GLY A 60 -0.71 10.25 -3.44
C GLY A 60 0.37 9.20 -3.22
N LEU A 61 0.09 8.25 -2.34
CA LEU A 61 1.00 7.14 -2.05
C LEU A 61 0.72 5.97 -2.99
N VAL A 62 1.76 5.23 -3.33
CA VAL A 62 1.69 3.97 -4.08
C VAL A 62 2.44 2.92 -3.31
N THR A 63 1.84 1.74 -3.15
CA THR A 63 2.47 0.64 -2.41
C THR A 63 2.24 -0.69 -3.10
N TYR A 64 3.24 -1.57 -2.97
CA TYR A 64 3.16 -2.96 -3.34
C TYR A 64 3.23 -3.79 -2.07
N VAL A 65 2.30 -4.73 -1.93
CA VAL A 65 2.17 -5.58 -0.74
C VAL A 65 2.05 -7.04 -1.13
N GLU A 66 2.53 -7.93 -0.28
CA GLU A 66 2.30 -9.38 -0.37
C GLU A 66 1.14 -9.76 0.55
N GLU A 67 0.29 -10.68 0.11
CA GLU A 67 -0.65 -11.35 1.01
C GLU A 67 0.13 -12.21 2.01
N THR A 68 -0.20 -12.08 3.29
CA THR A 68 0.32 -12.95 4.33
C THR A 68 -0.70 -14.07 4.57
N ARG A 69 -0.24 -15.33 4.47
CA ARG A 69 -1.07 -16.53 4.69
C ARG A 69 -1.54 -16.65 6.13
#